data_AF-A0A950UH81-F1
#
_entry.id   AF-A0A950UH81-F1
#
_cell.length_a   1.000
_cell.length_b   1.000
_cell.length_c   1.000
_cell.angle_alpha   90.00
_cell.angle_beta   90.00
_cell.angle_gamma   90.00
#
_symmetry.space_group_name_H-M   'P 1'
#
loop_
_entity.id
_entity.type
_entity.pdbx_description
1 polymer ?
#
loop_
_entity_poly.entity_id
_entity_poly.type
_entity_poly.pdbx_seq_one_letter_code
_entity_poly.pdbx_strand_id
1 'polypeptide(L)'
;MATARLNLSLEALDKSLASDSLAEFVRQAWPLIEPMTPLRWNWHLDAVCEYLEAVAGGDIRRLIINVPPRSGKSILVSILMPCWLWIRYPAARLVFASYSAALSIDLSVKRRGVIQSPWYQSRWGSGVTMAPDQNLKSEFANT
;
A
#
# COMPACT_ATOMS: atom_id res chain seq x y z
N MET A 1 -9.72 31.17 10.43
CA MET A 1 -8.32 31.05 9.97
C MET A 1 -7.50 30.00 10.74
N ALA A 2 -7.67 29.82 12.07
CA ALA A 2 -6.90 28.83 12.84
C ALA A 2 -7.19 27.36 12.47
N THR A 3 -8.46 26.98 12.28
CA THR A 3 -8.88 25.61 11.97
C THR A 3 -8.32 25.09 10.64
N ALA A 4 -8.24 25.95 9.62
CA ALA A 4 -7.67 25.57 8.32
C ALA A 4 -6.16 25.29 8.41
N ARG A 5 -5.41 26.08 9.19
CA ARG A 5 -3.97 25.85 9.42
C ARG A 5 -3.72 24.56 10.21
N LEU A 6 -4.57 24.25 11.19
CA LEU A 6 -4.49 23.00 11.95
C LEU A 6 -4.76 21.78 11.05
N ASN A 7 -5.78 21.83 10.18
CA ASN A 7 -6.07 20.73 9.26
C ASN A 7 -4.93 20.46 8.27
N LEU A 8 -4.34 21.51 7.70
CA LEU A 8 -3.14 21.39 6.84
C LEU A 8 -1.95 20.75 7.57
N SER A 9 -1.78 21.05 8.86
CA SER A 9 -0.71 20.44 9.67
C SER A 9 -0.95 18.97 9.99
N LEU A 10 -2.21 18.56 10.20
CA LEU A 10 -2.58 17.17 10.44
C LEU A 10 -2.43 16.32 9.18
N GLU A 11 -2.86 16.82 8.02
CA GLU A 11 -2.69 16.10 6.75
C GLU A 11 -1.21 15.89 6.39
N ALA A 12 -0.38 16.89 6.67
CA ALA A 12 1.07 16.78 6.48
C ALA A 12 1.70 15.74 7.43
N LEU A 13 1.24 15.70 8.69
CA LEU A 13 1.67 14.69 9.67
C LEU A 13 1.24 13.29 9.24
N ASP A 14 -0.03 13.09 8.89
CA ASP A 14 -0.56 11.80 8.43
C ASP A 14 0.20 11.28 7.22
N LYS A 15 0.46 12.17 6.24
CA LYS A 15 1.30 11.85 5.07
C LYS A 15 2.70 11.43 5.50
N SER A 16 3.35 12.15 6.42
CA SER A 16 4.69 11.81 6.88
C SER A 16 4.69 10.43 7.53
N LEU A 17 3.78 10.18 8.48
CA LEU A 17 3.70 8.91 9.19
C LEU A 17 3.43 7.72 8.25
N ALA A 18 2.52 7.89 7.29
CA ALA A 18 2.24 6.87 6.27
C ALA A 18 3.39 6.69 5.26
N SER A 19 4.24 7.70 5.06
CA SER A 19 5.44 7.54 4.22
C SER A 19 6.52 6.74 4.94
N ASP A 20 6.65 6.92 6.25
CA ASP A 20 7.70 6.31 7.05
C ASP A 20 7.36 4.90 7.53
N SER A 21 6.07 4.62 7.82
CA SER A 21 5.60 3.32 8.33
C SER A 21 4.52 2.70 7.44
N LEU A 22 4.76 1.45 7.04
CA LEU A 22 3.79 0.62 6.34
C LEU A 22 2.56 0.33 7.21
N ALA A 23 2.75 0.13 8.51
CA ALA A 23 1.62 -0.10 9.42
C ALA A 23 0.66 1.10 9.41
N GLU A 24 1.22 2.31 9.45
CA GLU A 24 0.41 3.53 9.41
C GLU A 24 -0.23 3.77 8.04
N PHE A 25 0.51 3.50 6.96
CA PHE A 25 -0.05 3.49 5.61
C PHE A 25 -1.25 2.54 5.50
N VAL A 26 -1.14 1.33 6.06
CA VAL A 26 -2.22 0.32 6.05
C VAL A 26 -3.45 0.83 6.80
N ARG A 27 -3.27 1.43 8.00
CA ARG A 27 -4.39 1.98 8.77
C ARG A 27 -5.14 3.07 8.00
N GLN A 28 -4.40 3.98 7.36
CA GLN A 28 -5.00 5.08 6.60
C GLN A 28 -5.62 4.63 5.27
N ALA A 29 -5.01 3.67 4.57
CA ALA A 29 -5.47 3.18 3.28
C ALA A 29 -6.60 2.15 3.37
N TRP A 30 -6.84 1.55 4.55
CA TRP A 30 -7.83 0.47 4.73
C TRP A 30 -9.24 0.80 4.21
N PRO A 31 -9.81 2.01 4.47
CA PRO A 31 -11.15 2.34 3.98
C PRO A 31 -11.28 2.35 2.46
N LEU A 32 -10.17 2.46 1.72
CA LEU A 32 -10.15 2.40 0.25
C LEU A 32 -10.33 0.97 -0.26
N ILE A 33 -9.96 -0.03 0.53
CA ILE A 33 -10.02 -1.45 0.16
C ILE A 33 -11.29 -2.11 0.72
N GLU A 34 -11.57 -1.87 1.99
CA GLU A 34 -12.68 -2.48 2.73
C GLU A 34 -13.56 -1.39 3.37
N PRO A 35 -14.39 -0.68 2.57
CA PRO A 35 -15.15 0.48 3.06
C PRO A 35 -16.20 0.13 4.12
N MET A 36 -16.74 -1.10 4.06
CA MET A 36 -17.80 -1.56 4.96
C MET A 36 -17.28 -2.32 6.18
N THR A 37 -16.00 -2.69 6.20
CA THR A 37 -15.42 -3.54 7.23
C THR A 37 -14.32 -2.77 7.97
N PRO A 38 -14.54 -2.31 9.21
CA PRO A 38 -13.50 -1.59 9.94
C PRO A 38 -12.30 -2.49 10.23
N LEU A 39 -11.10 -1.94 10.10
CA LEU A 39 -9.87 -2.63 10.45
C LEU A 39 -9.81 -2.85 11.97
N ARG A 40 -9.74 -4.11 12.38
CA ARG A 40 -9.41 -4.47 13.76
C ARG A 40 -7.92 -4.74 13.85
N TRP A 41 -7.17 -3.76 14.34
CA TRP A 41 -5.73 -3.89 14.49
C TRP A 41 -5.36 -4.92 15.57
N ASN A 42 -4.33 -5.72 15.31
CA ASN A 42 -3.84 -6.75 16.22
C ASN A 42 -2.33 -6.99 15.97
N TRP A 43 -1.63 -7.58 16.93
CA TRP A 43 -0.16 -7.71 16.97
C TRP A 43 0.45 -8.34 15.72
N HIS A 44 -0.27 -9.28 15.09
CA HIS A 44 0.23 -9.96 13.90
C HIS A 44 0.31 -9.03 12.68
N LEU A 45 -0.49 -7.97 12.62
CA LEU A 45 -0.41 -6.96 11.57
C LEU A 45 0.83 -6.10 11.74
N ASP A 46 1.18 -5.73 12.99
CA ASP A 46 2.44 -5.03 13.29
C ASP A 46 3.63 -5.88 12.84
N ALA A 47 3.66 -7.16 13.25
CA ALA A 47 4.71 -8.08 12.84
C ALA A 47 4.80 -8.19 11.30
N VAL A 48 3.68 -8.45 10.61
CA VAL A 48 3.70 -8.55 9.15
C VAL A 48 4.21 -7.26 8.50
N CYS A 49 3.81 -6.08 8.98
CA CYS A 49 4.29 -4.81 8.45
C CYS A 49 5.80 -4.64 8.68
N GLU A 50 6.29 -4.87 9.89
CA GLU A 50 7.72 -4.78 10.24
C GLU A 50 8.59 -5.68 9.34
N TYR A 51 8.21 -6.94 9.18
CA TYR A 51 8.96 -7.87 8.32
C TYR A 51 8.88 -7.49 6.83
N LEU A 52 7.77 -6.92 6.37
CA LEU A 52 7.65 -6.41 5.00
C LEU A 52 8.49 -5.15 4.77
N GLU A 53 8.60 -4.27 5.77
CA GLU A 53 9.50 -3.12 5.73
C GLU A 53 10.96 -3.57 5.68
N ALA A 54 11.35 -4.60 6.45
CA ALA A 54 12.69 -5.19 6.39
C ALA A 54 12.98 -5.86 5.03
N VAL A 55 11.97 -6.43 4.37
CA VAL A 55 12.10 -6.92 2.99
C VAL A 55 12.29 -5.76 2.00
N ALA A 56 11.53 -4.68 2.17
CA ALA A 56 11.65 -3.48 1.35
C ALA A 56 13.02 -2.81 1.48
N GLY A 57 13.58 -2.77 2.70
CA GLY A 57 14.93 -2.24 2.97
C GLY A 57 16.08 -3.16 2.54
N GLY A 58 15.79 -4.42 2.22
CA GLY A 58 16.78 -5.41 1.81
C GLY A 58 17.48 -6.14 2.97
N ASP A 59 17.11 -5.85 4.22
CA ASP A 59 17.58 -6.55 5.42
C ASP A 59 17.16 -8.03 5.39
N ILE A 60 15.97 -8.30 4.86
CA ILE A 60 15.44 -9.65 4.64
C ILE A 60 15.25 -9.90 3.14
N ARG A 61 15.95 -10.90 2.60
CA ARG A 61 15.84 -11.25 1.18
C ARG A 61 14.74 -12.27 0.87
N ARG A 62 14.35 -13.07 1.86
CA ARG A 62 13.38 -14.17 1.73
C ARG A 62 12.51 -14.23 2.98
N LEU A 63 11.21 -14.03 2.81
CA LEU A 63 10.22 -14.03 3.88
C LEU A 63 9.10 -15.01 3.55
N ILE A 64 8.71 -15.83 4.53
CA ILE A 64 7.52 -16.69 4.48
C ILE A 64 6.58 -16.24 5.60
N ILE A 65 5.32 -15.95 5.27
CA ILE A 65 4.30 -15.51 6.22
C ILE A 65 3.23 -16.59 6.36
N ASN A 66 3.25 -17.30 7.50
CA ASN A 66 2.30 -18.36 7.82
C ASN A 66 1.24 -17.85 8.82
N VAL A 67 0.09 -17.43 8.30
CA VAL A 67 -1.04 -16.92 9.11
C VAL A 67 -2.37 -17.50 8.60
N PRO A 68 -3.41 -17.62 9.45
CA PRO A 68 -4.69 -18.18 9.05
C PRO A 68 -5.36 -17.40 7.91
N PRO A 69 -6.29 -18.02 7.15
CA PRO A 69 -7.09 -17.30 6.17
C PRO A 69 -7.88 -16.17 6.83
N ARG A 70 -8.22 -15.13 6.05
CA ARG A 70 -8.94 -13.92 6.51
C ARG A 70 -8.18 -13.07 7.54
N SER A 71 -6.85 -13.19 7.61
CA SER A 71 -5.94 -12.34 8.39
C SER A 71 -5.48 -11.07 7.67
N GLY A 72 -5.98 -10.80 6.46
CA GLY A 72 -5.57 -9.64 5.67
C GLY A 72 -4.21 -9.76 4.97
N LYS A 73 -3.48 -10.88 5.10
CA LYS A 73 -2.14 -11.06 4.49
C LYS A 73 -2.06 -10.70 2.99
N SER A 74 -3.07 -11.04 2.19
CA SER A 74 -3.07 -10.75 0.76
C SER A 74 -3.31 -9.26 0.48
N ILE A 75 -4.08 -8.58 1.34
CA ILE A 75 -4.26 -7.12 1.26
C ILE A 75 -2.94 -6.43 1.60
N LEU A 76 -2.30 -6.82 2.71
CA LEU A 76 -1.02 -6.23 3.12
C LEU A 76 0.07 -6.46 2.06
N VAL A 77 0.29 -7.71 1.65
CA VAL A 77 1.42 -8.08 0.78
C VAL A 77 1.20 -7.70 -0.69
N SER A 78 0.01 -7.93 -1.25
CA SER A 78 -0.22 -7.81 -2.69
C SER A 78 -0.87 -6.50 -3.12
N ILE A 79 -1.43 -5.73 -2.17
CA ILE A 79 -2.13 -4.47 -2.46
C ILE A 79 -1.42 -3.29 -1.81
N LEU A 80 -1.30 -3.28 -0.48
CA LEU A 80 -0.88 -2.08 0.26
C LEU A 80 0.64 -1.88 0.32
N MET A 81 1.40 -2.94 0.62
CA MET A 81 2.87 -2.88 0.65
C MET A 81 3.46 -2.38 -0.67
N PRO A 82 3.00 -2.80 -1.87
CA PRO A 82 3.49 -2.27 -3.14
C PRO A 82 3.23 -0.78 -3.34
N CYS A 83 2.04 -0.30 -2.95
CA CYS A 83 1.69 1.12 -3.02
C CYS A 83 2.59 1.94 -2.11
N TRP A 84 2.85 1.45 -0.90
CA TRP A 84 3.77 2.08 0.03
C TRP A 84 5.22 2.01 -0.46
N LEU A 85 5.62 0.89 -1.06
CA LEU A 85 6.98 0.70 -1.56
C LEU A 85 7.33 1.73 -2.62
N TRP A 86 6.41 2.06 -3.54
CA TRP A 86 6.65 3.09 -4.55
C TRP A 86 6.79 4.50 -3.99
N ILE A 87 6.25 4.80 -2.81
CA ILE A 87 6.49 6.08 -2.14
C ILE A 87 7.97 6.21 -1.76
N ARG A 88 8.57 5.12 -1.28
CA ARG A 88 9.95 5.11 -0.76
C ARG A 88 10.99 4.74 -1.82
N TYR A 89 10.63 3.85 -2.73
CA TYR A 89 11.47 3.28 -3.78
C TYR A 89 10.72 3.29 -5.11
N PRO A 90 10.60 4.45 -5.78
CA PRO A 90 9.85 4.57 -7.04
C PRO A 90 10.35 3.62 -8.12
N ALA A 91 11.65 3.32 -8.17
CA ALA A 91 12.24 2.42 -9.16
C ALA A 91 12.00 0.92 -8.87
N ALA A 92 11.32 0.57 -7.78
CA ALA A 92 11.12 -0.83 -7.38
C ALA A 92 10.23 -1.58 -8.37
N ARG A 93 10.70 -2.76 -8.80
CA ARG A 93 9.98 -3.68 -9.67
C ARG A 93 9.48 -4.88 -8.88
N LEU A 94 8.20 -5.20 -9.05
CA LEU A 94 7.52 -6.23 -8.27
C LEU A 94 6.79 -7.19 -9.20
N VAL A 95 6.86 -8.49 -8.89
CA VAL A 95 6.09 -9.54 -9.57
C VAL A 95 5.21 -10.23 -8.54
N PHE A 96 3.92 -10.39 -8.86
CA PHE A 96 2.96 -11.06 -7.99
C PHE A 96 2.45 -12.32 -8.68
N ALA A 97 2.44 -13.42 -7.95
CA ALA A 97 1.86 -14.69 -8.38
C ALA A 97 0.83 -15.16 -7.35
N SER A 98 -0.31 -15.63 -7.83
CA SER A 98 -1.35 -16.27 -7.00
C SER A 98 -1.81 -17.57 -7.64
N TYR A 99 -2.58 -18.36 -6.89
CA TYR A 99 -3.12 -19.65 -7.34
C TYR A 99 -3.85 -19.58 -8.70
N SER A 100 -4.59 -18.49 -8.95
CA SER A 100 -5.28 -18.27 -10.23
C SER A 100 -4.96 -16.91 -10.84
N ALA A 101 -5.05 -16.83 -12.17
CA ALA A 101 -4.90 -15.59 -12.92
C ALA A 101 -6.00 -14.58 -12.54
N ALA A 102 -7.24 -15.05 -12.37
CA ALA A 102 -8.37 -14.20 -11.96
C ALA A 102 -8.12 -13.53 -10.60
N LEU A 103 -7.63 -14.27 -9.61
CA LEU A 103 -7.29 -13.71 -8.29
C LEU A 103 -6.13 -12.70 -8.39
N SER A 104 -5.11 -13.02 -9.19
CA SER A 104 -3.97 -12.11 -9.41
C SER A 104 -4.41 -10.78 -10.04
N ILE A 105 -5.33 -10.85 -11.00
CA ILE A 105 -5.91 -9.66 -11.66
C ILE A 105 -6.78 -8.86 -10.69
N ASP A 106 -7.61 -9.49 -9.85
CA ASP A 106 -8.43 -8.78 -8.86
C ASP A 106 -7.56 -7.96 -7.88
N LEU A 107 -6.52 -8.59 -7.33
CA LEU A 107 -5.57 -7.92 -6.43
C LEU A 107 -4.84 -6.76 -7.14
N SER A 108 -4.47 -6.96 -8.42
CA SER A 108 -3.85 -5.93 -9.25
C SER A 108 -4.78 -4.73 -9.47
N VAL A 109 -6.05 -4.96 -9.78
CA VAL A 109 -7.05 -3.89 -9.96
C VAL A 109 -7.25 -3.10 -8.67
N LYS A 110 -7.35 -3.77 -7.51
CA LYS A 110 -7.45 -3.09 -6.20
C LYS A 110 -6.23 -2.24 -5.89
N ARG A 111 -5.03 -2.76 -6.14
CA ARG A 111 -3.76 -2.03 -5.99
C ARG A 111 -3.71 -0.79 -6.88
N ARG A 112 -4.10 -0.92 -8.15
CA ARG A 112 -4.22 0.21 -9.07
C ARG A 112 -5.21 1.25 -8.56
N GLY A 113 -6.35 0.80 -8.04
CA GLY A 113 -7.36 1.66 -7.42
C GLY A 113 -6.82 2.49 -6.26
N VAL A 114 -5.96 1.93 -5.40
CA VAL A 114 -5.30 2.71 -4.33
C VAL A 114 -4.40 3.77 -4.91
N ILE A 115 -3.50 3.41 -5.83
CA ILE A 115 -2.52 4.34 -6.42
C ILE A 115 -3.23 5.49 -7.14
N GLN A 116 -4.31 5.20 -7.87
CA GLN A 116 -5.08 6.21 -8.61
C GLN A 116 -6.08 6.98 -7.73
N SER A 117 -6.26 6.59 -6.47
CA SER A 117 -7.23 7.24 -5.59
C SER A 117 -6.86 8.71 -5.34
N PRO A 118 -7.86 9.59 -5.14
CA PRO A 118 -7.60 10.97 -4.74
C PRO A 118 -6.77 11.07 -3.45
N TRP A 119 -6.98 10.14 -2.51
CA TRP A 119 -6.25 10.08 -1.24
C TRP A 119 -4.74 9.86 -1.44
N TYR A 120 -4.37 8.96 -2.36
CA TYR A 120 -2.97 8.68 -2.67
C TYR A 120 -2.35 9.78 -3.53
N GLN A 121 -3.06 10.23 -4.57
CA GLN A 121 -2.56 11.22 -5.51
C GLN A 121 -2.40 12.62 -4.88
N SER A 122 -3.29 13.04 -3.97
CA SER A 122 -3.12 14.32 -3.26
C SER A 122 -1.89 14.33 -2.34
N ARG A 123 -1.45 13.16 -1.86
CA ARG A 123 -0.30 13.03 -0.96
C ARG A 123 1.01 12.80 -1.72
N TRP A 124 1.04 11.87 -2.67
CA TRP A 124 2.26 11.39 -3.33
C TRP A 124 2.25 11.50 -4.85
N GLY A 125 1.19 12.03 -5.47
CA GLY A 125 1.03 12.10 -6.92
C GLY A 125 2.12 12.90 -7.64
N SER A 126 2.78 13.85 -6.96
CA SER A 126 3.92 14.58 -7.53
C SER A 126 5.15 13.72 -7.78
N GLY A 127 5.27 12.57 -7.11
CA GLY A 127 6.39 11.62 -7.27
C GLY A 127 5.97 10.23 -7.75
N VAL A 128 4.71 9.84 -7.57
CA VAL A 128 4.18 8.53 -7.98
C VAL A 128 2.89 8.72 -8.76
N THR A 129 3.02 8.70 -10.08
CA THR A 129 1.91 8.66 -11.03
C THR A 129 2.03 7.40 -11.88
N MET A 130 0.91 6.87 -12.38
CA MET A 130 0.97 5.74 -13.31
C MET A 130 1.44 6.18 -14.69
N ALA A 131 2.31 5.39 -15.29
CA ALA A 131 2.74 5.57 -16.67
C ALA A 131 1.53 5.38 -17.61
N PRO A 132 1.23 6.33 -18.52
CA PRO A 132 0.04 6.27 -19.37
C PRO A 132 0.12 5.17 -20.43
N ASP A 133 1.32 4.80 -20.86
CA ASP A 133 1.62 3.78 -21.86
C ASP A 133 1.69 2.36 -21.30
N GLN A 134 2.00 2.21 -20.00
CA GLN A 134 2.06 0.91 -19.31
C GLN A 134 1.10 0.87 -18.12
N ASN A 135 -0.20 0.73 -18.40
CA ASN A 135 -1.28 0.72 -17.39
C ASN A 135 -2.38 -0.34 -17.66
N LEU A 136 -1.98 -1.61 -17.76
CA LEU A 136 -2.88 -2.75 -17.92
C LEU A 136 -3.29 -3.36 -16.57
N LYS A 137 -4.34 -4.19 -16.58
CA LYS A 137 -4.77 -4.91 -15.36
C LYS A 137 -3.75 -5.95 -14.92
N SER A 138 -3.00 -6.55 -15.85
CA SER A 138 -1.97 -7.55 -15.58
C SER A 138 -0.60 -6.92 -15.24
N GLU A 139 -0.32 -5.74 -15.79
CA GLU A 139 0.99 -5.10 -15.72
C GLU A 139 0.84 -3.59 -15.78
N PHE A 140 1.49 -2.87 -14.87
CA PHE A 140 1.50 -1.43 -14.85
C PHE A 140 2.80 -0.91 -14.24
N ALA A 141 3.21 0.30 -14.63
CA ALA A 141 4.39 0.98 -14.11
C ALA A 141 4.02 2.37 -13.57
N ASN A 142 4.89 2.91 -12.74
CA ASN A 142 4.91 4.33 -12.40
C ASN A 142 5.87 5.09 -13.34
N THR A 143 5.66 6.40 -13.44
CA THR A 143 6.49 7.32 -14.23
C THR A 143 7.79 7.71 -13.54
#